data_AF-A0A7S2KPM6-F1
#
_entry.id   AF-A0A7S2KPM6-F1
#
_cell.length_a   1.000
_cell.length_b   1.000
_cell.length_c   1.000
_cell.angle_alpha   90.00
_cell.angle_beta   90.00
_cell.angle_gamma   90.00
#
_symmetry.space_group_name_H-M   'P 1'
#
loop_
_entity.id
_entity.type
_entity.pdbx_description
1 polymer ?
#
loop_
_entity_poly.entity_id
_entity_poly.type
_entity_poly.pdbx_seq_one_letter_code
_entity_poly.pdbx_strand_id
1 'polypeptide(L)'
;EADAPEDTVHYTAWLANRMCDGDALEQARGDAPEGLLGHRAVCEAACTEDPQCRFYLWRDAPGSNESYHCATFAGDCSRTRPYAGGGAAVVYRREASCAATRALEHSARAAVDAADAMRRS
;
A
#
# COMPACT_ATOMS: atom_id res chain seq x y z
N GLU A 1 2.44 10.50 -32.19
CA GLU A 1 3.21 10.30 -30.94
C GLU A 1 2.45 9.31 -30.08
N ALA A 2 3.09 8.23 -29.64
CA ALA A 2 2.46 7.24 -28.76
C ALA A 2 2.87 7.59 -27.33
N ASP A 3 1.88 8.04 -26.56
CA ASP A 3 1.94 8.35 -25.15
C ASP A 3 2.55 7.15 -24.38
N ALA A 4 3.64 7.38 -23.66
CA ALA A 4 4.27 6.34 -22.83
C ALA A 4 3.28 5.94 -21.72
N PRO A 5 3.21 4.67 -21.29
CA PRO A 5 2.35 4.30 -20.19
C PRO A 5 2.80 5.06 -18.95
N GLU A 6 2.03 6.05 -18.53
CA GLU A 6 2.18 6.67 -17.22
C GLU A 6 2.20 5.55 -16.18
N ASP A 7 3.17 5.60 -15.26
CA ASP A 7 3.31 4.63 -14.17
C ASP A 7 2.12 4.82 -13.21
N THR A 8 0.96 4.31 -13.61
CA THR A 8 -0.25 4.39 -12.80
C THR A 8 -0.08 3.44 -11.64
N VAL A 9 0.04 4.02 -10.44
CA VAL A 9 0.10 3.25 -9.20
C VAL A 9 -1.25 2.57 -9.00
N HIS A 10 -1.25 1.26 -8.88
CA HIS A 10 -2.46 0.47 -8.64
C HIS A 10 -2.45 -0.12 -7.24
N TYR A 11 -3.64 -0.20 -6.65
CA TYR A 11 -3.87 -0.82 -5.35
C TYR A 11 -4.87 -1.96 -5.46
N THR A 12 -4.56 -3.07 -4.79
CA THR A 12 -5.45 -4.22 -4.70
C THR A 12 -5.92 -4.38 -3.26
N ALA A 13 -7.23 -4.59 -3.05
CA ALA A 13 -7.74 -4.99 -1.74
C ALA A 13 -7.12 -6.33 -1.34
N TRP A 14 -6.47 -6.36 -0.18
CA TRP A 14 -5.66 -7.51 0.25
C TRP A 14 -6.21 -8.18 1.51
N LEU A 15 -6.51 -7.40 2.56
CA LEU A 15 -6.99 -7.96 3.83
C LEU A 15 -8.29 -7.28 4.27
N ALA A 16 -9.30 -8.09 4.56
CA ALA A 16 -10.54 -7.61 5.15
C ALA A 16 -10.49 -7.70 6.68
N ASN A 17 -11.04 -6.70 7.36
CA ASN A 17 -11.16 -6.58 8.80
C ASN A 17 -9.82 -6.74 9.55
N ARG A 18 -8.75 -6.23 8.96
CA ARG A 18 -7.37 -6.30 9.45
C ARG A 18 -6.71 -4.93 9.37
N MET A 19 -5.61 -4.77 10.07
CA MET A 19 -4.70 -3.62 9.99
C MET A 19 -3.26 -4.11 10.04
N CYS A 20 -2.36 -3.43 9.34
CA CYS A 20 -0.92 -3.66 9.50
C CYS A 20 -0.51 -3.36 10.95
N ASP A 21 0.36 -4.19 11.52
CA ASP A 21 0.99 -3.90 12.80
C ASP A 21 2.16 -2.94 12.60
N GLY A 22 2.26 -1.93 13.46
CA GLY A 22 3.31 -0.90 13.41
C GLY A 22 2.73 0.51 13.38
N ASP A 23 3.63 1.48 13.32
CA ASP A 23 3.27 2.89 13.23
C ASP A 23 2.80 3.24 11.81
N ALA A 24 1.68 3.95 11.73
CA ALA A 24 1.22 4.51 10.47
C ALA A 24 2.09 5.72 10.09
N LEU A 25 2.39 5.88 8.80
CA LEU A 25 3.05 7.07 8.28
C LEU A 25 2.12 8.28 8.42
N GLU A 26 0.86 8.07 8.07
CA GLU A 26 -0.22 9.02 8.26
C GLU A 26 -1.47 8.29 8.74
N GLN A 27 -2.23 8.88 9.67
CA GLN A 27 -3.52 8.34 10.08
C GLN A 27 -4.52 9.45 10.38
N ALA A 28 -5.79 9.17 10.08
CA ALA A 28 -6.93 9.96 10.52
C ALA A 28 -8.07 9.03 10.94
N ARG A 29 -8.84 9.44 11.95
CA ARG A 29 -10.03 8.72 12.44
C ARG A 29 -11.09 9.72 12.88
N GLY A 30 -12.35 9.37 12.67
CA GLY A 30 -13.45 10.24 13.06
C GLY A 30 -14.81 9.71 12.66
N ASP A 31 -15.83 10.43 13.09
CA ASP A 31 -17.23 10.08 12.82
C ASP A 31 -17.82 10.82 11.61
N ALA A 32 -17.01 11.66 10.96
CA ALA A 32 -17.42 12.44 9.81
C ALA A 32 -16.40 12.33 8.66
N PRO A 33 -16.87 12.35 7.39
CA PRO A 33 -16.05 12.11 6.22
C PRO A 33 -15.38 13.41 5.74
N GLU A 34 -14.43 13.94 6.50
CA GLU A 34 -13.64 15.12 6.09
C GLU A 34 -12.15 14.82 5.90
N GLY A 35 -11.50 15.61 5.04
CA GLY A 35 -10.06 15.49 4.77
C GLY A 35 -9.71 14.08 4.28
N LEU A 36 -8.74 13.44 4.93
CA LEU A 36 -8.33 12.06 4.64
C LEU A 36 -9.45 11.03 4.79
N LEU A 37 -10.51 11.37 5.55
CA LEU A 37 -11.67 10.52 5.80
C LEU A 37 -12.82 10.74 4.81
N GLY A 38 -12.66 11.67 3.87
CA GLY A 38 -13.74 12.04 2.94
C GLY A 38 -14.07 10.96 1.92
N HIS A 39 -13.07 10.22 1.44
CA HIS A 39 -13.26 9.17 0.46
C HIS A 39 -12.05 8.24 0.40
N ARG A 40 -12.25 6.97 0.02
CA ARG A 40 -11.17 5.99 -0.17
C ARG A 40 -10.06 6.53 -1.08
N ALA A 41 -10.45 7.20 -2.16
CA ALA A 41 -9.51 7.76 -3.13
C ALA A 41 -8.59 8.83 -2.53
N VAL A 42 -9.03 9.57 -1.50
CA VAL A 42 -8.17 10.56 -0.81
C VAL A 42 -7.10 9.85 0.02
N CYS A 43 -7.48 8.80 0.75
CA CYS A 43 -6.53 7.96 1.49
C CYS A 43 -5.54 7.23 0.55
N GLU A 44 -6.02 6.76 -0.60
CA GLU A 44 -5.18 6.17 -1.65
C GLU A 44 -4.20 7.19 -2.25
N ALA A 45 -4.66 8.42 -2.48
CA ALA A 45 -3.80 9.51 -2.97
C ALA A 45 -2.69 9.84 -1.97
N ALA A 46 -3.02 9.96 -0.68
CA ALA A 46 -2.01 10.19 0.37
C ALA A 46 -0.92 9.10 0.38
N CYS A 47 -1.29 7.82 0.23
CA CYS A 47 -0.32 6.74 0.09
C CYS A 47 0.44 6.78 -1.25
N THR A 48 -0.15 7.33 -2.31
CA THR A 48 0.50 7.45 -3.61
C THR A 48 1.55 8.55 -3.62
N GLU A 49 1.26 9.66 -2.94
CA GLU A 49 2.15 10.82 -2.79
C GLU A 49 3.37 10.50 -1.91
N ASP A 50 3.24 9.57 -0.96
CA ASP A 50 4.37 9.08 -0.17
C ASP A 50 5.09 7.89 -0.87
N PRO A 51 6.34 8.06 -1.35
CA PRO A 51 7.08 6.99 -2.00
C PRO A 51 7.45 5.83 -1.06
N GLN A 52 7.40 6.02 0.26
CA GLN A 52 7.62 4.97 1.24
C GLN A 52 6.36 4.13 1.48
N CYS A 53 5.17 4.67 1.16
CA CYS A 53 3.92 3.97 1.39
C CYS A 53 3.75 2.78 0.43
N ARG A 54 3.43 1.63 1.02
CA ARG A 54 3.19 0.36 0.34
C ARG A 54 1.80 -0.20 0.62
N PHE A 55 1.13 0.25 1.67
CA PHE A 55 -0.20 -0.18 2.04
C PHE A 55 -1.00 0.99 2.60
N TYR A 56 -2.31 0.99 2.37
CA TYR A 56 -3.22 1.85 3.13
C TYR A 56 -4.41 1.05 3.64
N LEU A 57 -4.93 1.45 4.79
CA LEU A 57 -6.18 0.98 5.35
C LEU A 57 -7.25 2.01 5.06
N TRP A 58 -8.40 1.55 4.59
CA TRP A 58 -9.61 2.35 4.49
C TRP A 58 -10.76 1.68 5.21
N ARG A 59 -11.50 2.45 5.99
CA ARG A 59 -12.77 2.05 6.59
C ARG A 59 -13.80 3.13 6.34
N ASP A 60 -14.96 2.68 5.90
CA ASP A 60 -16.17 3.46 5.72
C ASP A 60 -17.34 2.67 6.31
N ALA A 61 -17.72 3.02 7.53
CA ALA A 61 -18.72 2.32 8.33
C ALA A 61 -19.62 3.33 9.06
N PRO A 62 -20.48 4.06 8.33
CA PRO A 62 -21.33 5.08 8.92
C PRO A 62 -22.25 4.49 10.00
N GLY A 63 -22.44 5.23 11.10
CA GLY A 63 -23.27 4.79 12.23
C GLY A 63 -22.57 3.86 13.22
N SER A 64 -21.26 3.68 13.08
CA SER A 64 -20.40 3.03 14.08
C SER A 64 -19.50 4.05 14.77
N ASN A 65 -19.00 3.73 15.98
CA ASN A 65 -17.96 4.55 16.61
C ASN A 65 -16.71 4.56 15.73
N GLU A 66 -16.09 5.74 15.58
CA GLU A 66 -14.97 5.98 14.66
C GLU A 66 -15.34 5.61 13.21
N SER A 67 -16.52 6.03 12.73
CA SER A 67 -17.12 5.61 11.44
C SER A 67 -16.15 5.54 10.25
N TYR A 68 -15.15 6.42 10.21
CA TYR A 68 -14.15 6.49 9.16
C TYR A 68 -12.73 6.35 9.71
N HIS A 69 -11.89 5.63 8.98
CA HIS A 69 -10.47 5.53 9.30
C HIS A 69 -9.65 5.39 8.02
N CYS A 70 -8.62 6.23 7.91
CA CYS A 70 -7.55 6.13 6.94
C CYS A 70 -6.22 5.94 7.68
N ALA A 71 -5.40 4.99 7.25
CA ALA A 71 -4.01 4.88 7.73
C ALA A 71 -3.10 4.38 6.62
N THR A 72 -1.91 4.95 6.48
CA THR A 72 -0.90 4.56 5.49
C THR A 72 0.30 3.90 6.16
N PHE A 73 0.95 2.95 5.48
CA PHE A 73 2.03 2.15 6.06
C PHE A 73 3.19 1.94 5.08
N ALA A 74 4.40 1.99 5.62
CA ALA A 74 5.61 1.52 4.96
C ALA A 74 5.83 0.00 5.16
N GLY A 75 6.88 -0.52 4.53
CA GLY A 75 7.35 -1.90 4.73
C GLY A 75 6.52 -2.93 3.96
N ASP A 76 6.43 -4.15 4.49
CA ASP A 76 5.80 -5.31 3.85
C ASP A 76 4.48 -5.77 4.50
N CYS A 77 4.03 -5.11 5.57
CA CYS A 77 2.81 -5.46 6.31
C CYS A 77 2.70 -6.97 6.65
N SER A 78 3.81 -7.66 6.89
CA SER A 78 3.83 -9.09 7.25
C SER A 78 3.14 -9.41 8.57
N ARG A 79 3.11 -8.45 9.50
CA ARG A 79 2.40 -8.57 10.77
C ARG A 79 1.10 -7.80 10.70
N THR A 80 0.00 -8.46 11.07
CA THR A 80 -1.33 -7.89 11.01
C THR A 80 -2.13 -8.26 12.25
N ARG A 81 -2.97 -7.33 12.68
CA ARG A 81 -3.92 -7.54 13.76
C ARG A 81 -5.36 -7.44 13.26
N PRO A 82 -6.32 -8.08 13.95
CA PRO A 82 -7.73 -7.80 13.74
C PRO A 82 -8.02 -6.32 13.91
N TYR A 83 -8.89 -5.78 13.07
CA TYR A 83 -9.33 -4.40 13.23
C TYR A 83 -10.26 -4.27 14.44
N ALA A 84 -9.93 -3.37 15.37
CA ALA A 84 -10.69 -3.19 16.61
C ALA A 84 -12.10 -2.63 16.31
N GLY A 85 -13.11 -3.12 17.02
CA GLY A 85 -14.51 -2.72 16.81
C GLY A 85 -15.24 -3.47 15.69
N GLY A 86 -14.51 -4.23 14.87
CA GLY A 86 -15.06 -5.07 13.81
C GLY A 86 -15.60 -4.31 12.60
N GLY A 87 -15.54 -4.98 11.44
CA GLY A 87 -16.30 -4.68 10.23
C GLY A 87 -15.85 -3.46 9.42
N ALA A 88 -15.77 -3.67 8.09
CA ALA A 88 -15.54 -2.69 7.01
C ALA A 88 -14.14 -2.08 6.83
N ALA A 89 -13.17 -2.34 7.72
CA ALA A 89 -11.79 -2.00 7.42
C ALA A 89 -11.21 -2.92 6.33
N VAL A 90 -10.56 -2.35 5.32
CA VAL A 90 -9.85 -3.08 4.27
C VAL A 90 -8.45 -2.51 4.12
N VAL A 91 -7.45 -3.38 4.13
CA VAL A 91 -6.06 -3.03 3.76
C VAL A 91 -5.91 -3.24 2.27
N TYR A 92 -5.43 -2.21 1.59
CA TYR A 92 -5.06 -2.20 0.19
C TYR A 92 -3.55 -2.20 0.06
N ARG A 93 -3.04 -3.05 -0.83
CA ARG A 93 -1.62 -3.17 -1.13
C ARG A 93 -1.30 -2.47 -2.43
N ARG A 94 -0.22 -1.67 -2.43
CA ARG A 94 0.37 -1.09 -3.64
C ARG A 94 0.99 -2.21 -4.47
N GLU A 95 0.55 -2.35 -5.71
CA GLU A 95 1.17 -3.27 -6.65
C GLU A 95 2.51 -2.69 -7.11
N ALA A 96 3.52 -3.55 -7.26
CA ALA A 96 4.77 -3.13 -7.89
C ALA A 96 4.46 -2.77 -9.34
N SER A 97 4.91 -1.58 -9.77
CA SER A 97 4.71 -1.19 -11.16
C SER A 97 5.52 -2.11 -12.08
N CYS A 98 5.06 -2.28 -13.32
CA CYS A 98 5.74 -3.14 -14.30
C CYS A 98 7.20 -2.72 -14.53
N ALA A 99 7.49 -1.42 -14.41
CA ALA A 99 8.85 -0.89 -14.46
C ALA A 99 9.70 -1.35 -13.25
N ALA A 100 9.14 -1.30 -12.04
CA ALA A 100 9.82 -1.76 -10.83
C ALA A 100 10.09 -3.27 -10.87
N THR A 101 9.14 -4.08 -11.33
CA THR A 101 9.33 -5.52 -11.50
C THR A 101 10.43 -5.82 -12.53
N ARG A 102 10.41 -5.16 -13.69
CA ARG A 102 11.44 -5.33 -14.72
C ARG A 102 12.83 -4.89 -14.24
N ALA A 103 12.91 -3.81 -13.47
CA ALA A 103 14.17 -3.36 -12.88
C ALA A 103 14.73 -4.41 -11.91
N LEU A 104 13.88 -4.97 -11.03
CA LEU A 104 14.27 -6.04 -10.10
C LEU A 104 14.73 -7.31 -10.84
N GLU A 105 14.01 -7.73 -11.88
CA GLU A 105 14.37 -8.90 -12.70
C GLU A 105 15.72 -8.68 -13.42
N HIS A 106 15.95 -7.48 -13.96
CA HIS A 106 17.22 -7.15 -14.62
C HIS A 106 18.39 -7.15 -13.63
N SER A 107 18.20 -6.57 -12.44
CA SER A 107 19.21 -6.59 -11.37
C SER A 107 19.49 -8.01 -10.88
N ALA A 108 18.47 -8.85 -10.71
CA ALA A 108 18.64 -10.24 -10.30
C ALA A 108 19.45 -11.04 -11.33
N ARG A 109 19.17 -10.85 -12.63
CA ARG A 109 19.92 -11.50 -13.70
C ARG A 109 21.38 -11.08 -13.74
N ALA A 110 21.66 -9.78 -13.59
CA ALA A 110 23.03 -9.26 -13.52
C ALA A 110 23.81 -9.88 -12.33
N ALA A 111 23.16 -10.10 -11.19
CA ALA A 111 23.79 -10.74 -10.04
C ALA A 111 24.13 -12.22 -10.30
N VAL A 112 23.26 -12.96 -11.01
CA VAL A 112 23.53 -14.35 -11.40
C VAL A 112 24.70 -14.43 -12.38
N ASP A 113 24.73 -13.56 -13.40
CA ASP A 113 25.81 -13.52 -14.39
C ASP A 113 27.16 -13.20 -13.73
N ALA A 114 27.18 -12.26 -12.78
CA ALA A 114 28.39 -11.94 -12.01
C ALA A 114 28.85 -13.13 -11.14
N ALA A 115 27.92 -13.86 -10.52
CA ALA A 115 28.24 -15.03 -9.72
C ALA A 115 28.81 -16.19 -10.56
N ASP A 116 28.32 -16.39 -11.79
CA ASP A 116 28.84 -17.41 -12.71
C ASP A 116 30.25 -17.07 -13.21
N ALA A 117 30.51 -15.79 -13.54
CA ALA A 117 31.83 -15.31 -13.93
C ALA A 117 32.90 -15.56 -12.85
N MET A 118 32.56 -15.32 -11.57
CA MET A 118 33.46 -15.58 -10.44
C MET A 118 33.77 -17.07 -10.25
N ARG A 119 32.86 -17.98 -10.63
CA ARG A 119 33.07 -19.44 -10.48
C ARG A 119 33.93 -20.04 -11.58
N ARG A 120 34.06 -19.36 -12.73
CA ARG A 120 34.87 -19.81 -13.87
C ARG A 120 36.31 -19.28 -13.85
N SER A 121 36.66 -18.52 -12.82
CA SER A 121 38.00 -17.97 -12.57
C SER A 121 38.75 -18.84 -11.56
#